data_AF-A0A7T8BBJ0-F1
#
_entry.id   AF-A0A7T8BBJ0-F1
#
_cell.length_a   1.000
_cell.length_b   1.000
_cell.length_c   1.000
_cell.angle_alpha   90.00
_cell.angle_beta   90.00
_cell.angle_gamma   90.00
#
_symmetry.space_group_name_H-M   'P 1'
#
loop_
_entity.id
_entity.type
_entity.pdbx_description
1 polymer ?
#
loop_
_entity_poly.entity_id
_entity_poly.type
_entity_poly.pdbx_seq_one_letter_code
_entity_poly.pdbx_strand_id
1 'polypeptide(L)'
;MVIQSFSDIVFYFLFFSFIGWLGETLVHLILYRQLVNKGFLYGPYSPMYGVAALVLIIFRTLLPVPLPVFIAAAVVFYIIYEYLGSVVLEKMTNIRWWNYSNRKLQIRGRVYIPKAVFYALLMSLLIYFGRPWTGIILEDIPSAFIRLIASGIIIILLVDQYFSLKLLADFEDRTTQWIQVYYSLSKEDQEFLLNLKNDSYRTALKDFPPELLEKMGTTAQKSHSGYRLLRSFPNLEITGKEGSINALKEVLSRDRKEKRPGTWKRFKAWLRNYLKSTDKEEGAVYTGKLSIYKLFWVFLVGGVIGYVVETLFALVTRGVLESRQGVIYGPFNQVYGIGAVIMVVALMPLARKRDSVIFLGAALIGGAFEWVCSFVQEKVFKTVSWGYDDSTFSIGSSGRTSLVFMLFWGILGVLFIKFILPRLLTFIDRLLKKQGYTMTIVLMVLIVADLALSAVAVYRWSLRQDGVPPANNFESFLDKQYPNEFMEEIYPSMRKPTYLQTNQINADAAAVVRSVKGSPILSHFPKLIWTPCFFNKPTVTILADAPKGVRLPPIQEPMSRPNI
;
A
#
# COMPACT_ATOMS: atom_id res chain seq x y z
N MET A 1 -22.88 -6.27 -26.58
CA MET A 1 -22.17 -7.37 -25.87
C MET A 1 -23.00 -8.66 -25.83
N VAL A 2 -22.34 -9.82 -25.82
CA VAL A 2 -22.92 -11.18 -25.69
C VAL A 2 -21.97 -12.01 -24.82
N ILE A 3 -22.51 -12.89 -23.98
CA ILE A 3 -21.74 -13.86 -23.18
C ILE A 3 -21.59 -15.14 -24.01
N GLN A 4 -20.36 -15.55 -24.33
CA GLN A 4 -20.09 -16.76 -25.11
C GLN A 4 -19.31 -17.79 -24.30
N SER A 5 -18.59 -17.37 -23.25
CA SER A 5 -17.75 -18.23 -22.43
C SER A 5 -17.85 -17.87 -20.95
N PHE A 6 -17.38 -18.79 -20.09
CA PHE A 6 -17.20 -18.51 -18.65
C PHE A 6 -16.32 -17.29 -18.39
N SER A 7 -15.25 -17.12 -19.18
CA SER A 7 -14.34 -16.00 -19.06
C SER A 7 -15.02 -14.66 -19.31
N ASP A 8 -15.95 -14.59 -20.28
CA ASP A 8 -16.74 -13.38 -20.53
C ASP A 8 -17.54 -12.95 -19.30
N ILE A 9 -18.11 -13.92 -18.56
CA ILE A 9 -18.84 -13.63 -17.32
C ILE A 9 -17.92 -12.93 -16.33
N VAL A 10 -16.71 -13.46 -16.12
CA VAL A 10 -15.74 -12.89 -15.17
C VAL A 10 -15.26 -11.50 -15.60
N PHE A 11 -14.91 -11.34 -16.88
CA PHE A 11 -14.41 -10.06 -17.38
C PHE A 11 -15.48 -8.98 -17.44
N TYR A 12 -16.70 -9.31 -17.88
CA TYR A 12 -17.82 -8.37 -17.84
C TYR A 12 -18.20 -8.02 -16.41
N PHE A 13 -18.27 -9.01 -15.51
CA PHE A 13 -18.50 -8.75 -14.09
C PHE A 13 -17.48 -7.75 -13.54
N LEU A 14 -16.18 -8.03 -13.69
CA LEU A 14 -15.12 -7.18 -13.17
C LEU A 14 -15.16 -5.77 -13.79
N PHE A 15 -15.33 -5.68 -15.10
CA PHE A 15 -15.39 -4.41 -15.83
C PHE A 15 -16.56 -3.55 -15.34
N PHE A 16 -17.78 -4.09 -15.30
CA PHE A 16 -18.95 -3.33 -14.88
C PHE A 16 -18.94 -3.04 -13.37
N SER A 17 -18.37 -3.92 -12.54
CA SER A 17 -18.12 -3.63 -11.13
C SER A 17 -17.13 -2.48 -10.93
N PHE A 18 -16.07 -2.41 -11.73
CA PHE A 18 -15.11 -1.31 -11.71
C PHE A 18 -15.73 0.00 -12.22
N ILE A 19 -16.46 -0.02 -13.34
CA ILE A 19 -17.13 1.16 -13.89
C ILE A 19 -18.18 1.72 -12.93
N GLY A 20 -18.98 0.84 -12.30
CA GLY A 20 -19.93 1.23 -11.27
C GLY A 20 -19.26 1.91 -10.07
N TRP A 21 -18.21 1.27 -9.54
CA TRP A 21 -17.40 1.85 -8.46
C TRP A 21 -16.78 3.20 -8.84
N LEU A 22 -16.24 3.31 -10.06
CA LEU A 22 -15.63 4.54 -10.56
C LEU A 22 -16.67 5.65 -10.66
N GLY A 23 -17.86 5.34 -11.20
CA GLY A 23 -18.99 6.27 -11.29
C GLY A 23 -19.39 6.81 -9.92
N GLU A 24 -19.62 5.93 -8.94
CA GLU A 24 -19.98 6.35 -7.58
C GLU A 24 -18.88 7.17 -6.89
N THR A 25 -17.63 6.76 -7.07
CA THR A 25 -16.47 7.45 -6.51
C THR A 25 -16.30 8.84 -7.11
N LEU A 26 -16.52 9.00 -8.43
CA LEU A 26 -16.46 10.29 -9.12
C LEU A 26 -17.62 11.20 -8.71
N VAL A 27 -18.84 10.68 -8.64
CA VAL A 27 -20.01 11.46 -8.16
C VAL A 27 -19.76 11.95 -6.73
N HIS A 28 -19.24 11.07 -5.85
CA HIS A 28 -18.89 11.46 -4.48
C HIS A 28 -17.77 12.51 -4.44
N LEU A 29 -16.75 12.37 -5.28
CA LEU A 29 -15.67 13.35 -5.38
C LEU A 29 -16.18 14.72 -5.85
N ILE A 30 -17.13 14.76 -6.79
CA ILE A 30 -17.72 16.00 -7.30
C ILE A 30 -18.56 16.68 -6.23
N LEU A 31 -19.45 15.92 -5.57
CA LEU A 31 -20.40 16.45 -4.58
C LEU A 31 -19.74 16.82 -3.24
N TYR A 32 -18.83 15.98 -2.74
CA TYR A 32 -18.27 16.10 -1.40
C TYR A 32 -16.79 16.48 -1.38
N ARG A 33 -16.15 16.64 -2.55
CA ARG A 33 -14.71 16.97 -2.71
C ARG A 33 -13.76 15.99 -2.02
N GLN A 34 -14.24 14.78 -1.77
CA GLN A 34 -13.50 13.73 -1.07
C GLN A 34 -13.44 12.46 -1.91
N LEU A 35 -12.22 11.96 -2.10
CA LEU A 35 -12.00 10.65 -2.69
C LEU A 35 -12.17 9.58 -1.60
N VAL A 36 -13.18 8.74 -1.78
CA VAL A 36 -13.57 7.68 -0.86
C VAL A 36 -13.85 6.44 -1.70
N ASN A 37 -13.40 5.27 -1.26
CA ASN A 37 -13.81 4.02 -1.89
C ASN A 37 -15.31 3.80 -1.61
N LYS A 38 -16.17 3.96 -2.62
CA LYS A 38 -17.63 3.89 -2.47
C LYS A 38 -18.22 2.47 -2.46
N GLY A 39 -17.39 1.42 -2.50
CA GLY A 39 -17.83 0.02 -2.40
C GLY A 39 -17.69 -0.58 -1.00
N PHE A 40 -18.43 -1.67 -0.77
CA PHE A 40 -18.26 -2.54 0.40
C PHE A 40 -16.92 -3.29 0.38
N LEU A 41 -16.44 -3.66 -0.81
CA LEU A 41 -15.18 -4.38 -0.97
C LEU A 41 -13.96 -3.47 -0.78
N TYR A 42 -12.81 -4.04 -0.41
CA TYR A 42 -11.56 -3.29 -0.24
C TYR A 42 -11.04 -2.77 -1.58
N GLY A 43 -11.17 -3.58 -2.63
CA GLY A 43 -10.76 -3.25 -3.98
C GLY A 43 -11.66 -2.21 -4.68
N PRO A 44 -11.21 -1.70 -5.84
CA PRO A 44 -11.89 -0.64 -6.60
C PRO A 44 -13.06 -1.19 -7.43
N TYR A 45 -13.94 -1.99 -6.84
CA TYR A 45 -15.03 -2.63 -7.56
C TYR A 45 -16.26 -2.75 -6.66
N SER A 46 -17.43 -2.58 -7.27
CA SER A 46 -18.73 -2.71 -6.61
C SER A 46 -19.50 -3.87 -7.27
N PRO A 47 -19.55 -5.05 -6.62
CA PRO A 47 -20.18 -6.25 -7.17
C PRO A 47 -21.61 -6.04 -7.68
N MET A 48 -22.36 -5.14 -7.03
CA MET A 48 -23.74 -4.83 -7.39
C MET A 48 -23.88 -4.44 -8.87
N TYR A 49 -22.96 -3.62 -9.38
CA TYR A 49 -22.99 -3.19 -10.78
C TYR A 49 -22.57 -4.29 -11.75
N GLY A 50 -21.64 -5.16 -11.34
CA GLY A 50 -21.23 -6.33 -12.13
C GLY A 50 -22.37 -7.33 -12.31
N VAL A 51 -23.04 -7.69 -11.21
CA VAL A 51 -24.23 -8.56 -11.25
C VAL A 51 -25.34 -7.94 -12.09
N ALA A 52 -25.67 -6.67 -11.85
CA ALA A 52 -26.70 -5.97 -12.61
C ALA A 52 -26.40 -5.94 -14.12
N ALA A 53 -25.14 -5.70 -14.50
CA ALA A 53 -24.74 -5.71 -15.89
C ALA A 53 -24.84 -7.09 -16.53
N LEU A 54 -24.41 -8.16 -15.83
CA LEU A 54 -24.54 -9.53 -16.33
C LEU A 54 -26.01 -9.89 -16.59
N VAL A 55 -26.92 -9.56 -15.66
CA VAL A 55 -28.35 -9.77 -15.84
C VAL A 55 -28.89 -9.01 -17.05
N LEU A 56 -28.49 -7.75 -17.23
CA LEU A 56 -28.90 -6.94 -18.39
C LEU A 56 -28.31 -7.44 -19.71
N ILE A 57 -27.08 -7.98 -19.72
CA ILE A 57 -26.48 -8.60 -20.90
C ILE A 57 -27.25 -9.88 -21.26
N ILE A 58 -27.56 -10.73 -20.28
CA ILE A 58 -28.37 -11.95 -20.47
C ILE A 58 -29.76 -11.58 -20.99
N PHE A 59 -30.42 -10.60 -20.38
CA PHE A 59 -31.73 -10.11 -20.81
C PHE A 59 -31.69 -9.63 -22.27
N ARG A 60 -30.67 -8.85 -22.65
CA ARG A 60 -30.49 -8.38 -24.04
C ARG A 60 -30.26 -9.54 -25.02
N THR A 61 -29.51 -10.57 -24.62
CA THR A 61 -29.28 -11.74 -25.49
C THR A 61 -30.53 -12.59 -25.67
N LEU A 62 -31.37 -12.71 -24.65
CA LEU A 62 -32.63 -13.46 -24.72
C LEU A 62 -33.74 -12.67 -25.43
N LEU A 63 -33.75 -11.35 -25.28
CA LEU A 63 -34.78 -10.45 -25.81
C LEU A 63 -34.11 -9.27 -26.54
N PRO A 64 -33.84 -9.40 -27.85
CA PRO A 64 -33.22 -8.35 -28.66
C PRO A 64 -34.23 -7.24 -28.99
N VAL A 65 -34.57 -6.42 -28.00
CA VAL A 65 -35.50 -5.30 -28.13
C VAL A 65 -34.78 -4.00 -28.54
N PRO A 66 -35.50 -3.02 -29.14
CA PRO A 66 -34.93 -1.71 -29.46
C PRO A 66 -34.40 -0.98 -28.22
N LEU A 67 -33.39 -0.12 -28.40
CA LEU A 67 -32.71 0.61 -27.32
C LEU A 67 -33.66 1.32 -26.32
N PRO A 68 -34.74 2.02 -26.74
CA PRO A 68 -35.65 2.67 -25.78
C PRO A 68 -36.35 1.68 -24.85
N VAL A 69 -36.76 0.52 -25.38
CA VAL A 69 -37.42 -0.55 -24.60
C VAL A 69 -36.43 -1.18 -23.63
N PHE A 70 -35.19 -1.40 -24.08
CA PHE A 70 -34.12 -1.91 -23.23
C PHE A 70 -33.80 -0.96 -22.07
N ILE A 71 -33.70 0.35 -22.33
CA ILE A 71 -33.48 1.36 -21.28
C ILE A 71 -34.63 1.36 -20.28
N ALA A 72 -35.88 1.33 -20.73
CA ALA A 72 -37.04 1.29 -19.85
C ALA A 72 -37.02 0.05 -18.94
N ALA A 73 -36.76 -1.13 -19.50
CA ALA A 73 -36.61 -2.36 -18.74
C ALA A 73 -35.44 -2.30 -17.74
N ALA A 74 -34.30 -1.74 -18.15
CA ALA A 74 -33.13 -1.57 -17.30
C ALA A 74 -33.39 -0.62 -16.12
N VAL A 75 -34.17 0.45 -16.31
CA VAL A 75 -34.58 1.36 -15.23
C VAL A 75 -35.44 0.62 -14.20
N VAL A 76 -36.45 -0.12 -14.65
CA VAL A 76 -37.32 -0.90 -13.76
C VAL A 76 -36.51 -1.94 -13.00
N PHE A 77 -35.64 -2.68 -13.70
CA PHE A 77 -34.74 -3.65 -13.09
C PHE A 77 -33.84 -3.00 -12.03
N TYR A 78 -33.23 -1.86 -12.33
CA TYR A 78 -32.33 -1.19 -11.39
C TYR A 78 -33.07 -0.73 -10.13
N ILE A 79 -34.30 -0.22 -10.26
CA ILE A 79 -35.14 0.16 -9.12
C ILE A 79 -35.40 -1.05 -8.21
N ILE A 80 -35.81 -2.18 -8.79
CA ILE A 80 -36.06 -3.42 -8.05
C ILE A 80 -34.77 -3.91 -7.39
N TYR A 81 -33.67 -3.90 -8.14
CA TYR A 81 -32.36 -4.39 -7.72
C TYR A 81 -31.79 -3.58 -6.55
N GLU A 82 -31.82 -2.24 -6.62
CA GLU A 82 -31.36 -1.37 -5.53
C GLU A 82 -32.27 -1.49 -4.29
N TYR A 83 -33.59 -1.62 -4.48
CA TYR A 83 -34.52 -1.82 -3.38
C TYR A 83 -34.27 -3.16 -2.67
N LEU A 84 -34.13 -4.25 -3.43
CA LEU A 84 -33.85 -5.58 -2.90
C LEU A 84 -32.49 -5.61 -2.18
N GLY A 85 -31.45 -5.04 -2.79
CA GLY A 85 -30.13 -4.93 -2.19
C GLY A 85 -30.16 -4.18 -0.85
N SER A 86 -30.92 -3.07 -0.78
CA SER A 86 -31.12 -2.33 0.46
C SER A 86 -31.80 -3.16 1.55
N VAL A 87 -32.84 -3.94 1.21
CA VAL A 87 -33.57 -4.78 2.17
C VAL A 87 -32.74 -5.97 2.64
N VAL A 88 -32.06 -6.65 1.72
CA VAL A 88 -31.22 -7.81 2.05
C VAL A 88 -30.08 -7.39 2.98
N LEU A 89 -29.37 -6.30 2.65
CA LEU A 89 -28.29 -5.80 3.47
C LEU A 89 -28.77 -5.36 4.86
N GLU A 90 -29.91 -4.66 4.94
CA GLU A 90 -30.46 -4.24 6.22
C GLU A 90 -30.87 -5.42 7.10
N LYS A 91 -31.43 -6.50 6.52
CA LYS A 91 -31.73 -7.73 7.25
C LYS A 91 -30.49 -8.48 7.71
N MET A 92 -29.41 -8.43 6.93
CA MET A 92 -28.16 -9.13 7.27
C MET A 92 -27.35 -8.41 8.35
N THR A 93 -27.37 -7.07 8.38
CA THR A 93 -26.47 -6.28 9.24
C THR A 93 -27.20 -5.40 10.26
N ASN A 94 -28.54 -5.44 10.32
CA ASN A 94 -29.37 -4.54 11.13
C ASN A 94 -29.10 -3.03 10.93
N ILE A 95 -28.46 -2.67 9.81
CA ILE A 95 -28.00 -1.31 9.50
C ILE A 95 -28.58 -0.92 8.14
N ARG A 96 -29.18 0.27 8.09
CA ARG A 96 -29.60 0.89 6.85
C ARG A 96 -28.43 1.67 6.25
N TRP A 97 -27.74 1.06 5.29
CA TRP A 97 -26.50 1.61 4.70
C TRP A 97 -26.67 2.90 3.91
N TRP A 98 -27.87 3.15 3.36
CA TRP A 98 -28.18 4.43 2.72
C TRP A 98 -29.65 4.81 2.94
N ASN A 99 -29.86 6.12 3.10
CA ASN A 99 -31.19 6.71 3.20
C ASN A 99 -31.35 7.90 2.24
N TYR A 100 -32.39 7.84 1.41
CA TYR A 100 -32.80 8.86 0.46
C TYR A 100 -34.11 9.56 0.84
N SER A 101 -34.64 9.39 2.06
CA SER A 101 -35.90 9.99 2.51
C SER A 101 -35.97 11.51 2.30
N ASN A 102 -34.84 12.20 2.39
CA ASN A 102 -34.73 13.66 2.19
C ASN A 102 -34.69 14.09 0.71
N ARG A 103 -34.91 13.19 -0.25
CA ARG A 103 -34.88 13.49 -1.69
C ARG A 103 -36.29 13.40 -2.30
N LYS A 104 -36.64 14.38 -3.14
CA LYS A 104 -37.85 14.34 -3.98
C LYS A 104 -37.69 13.18 -4.99
N LEU A 105 -38.68 12.30 -5.15
CA LEU A 105 -38.64 11.07 -5.97
C LEU A 105 -37.82 9.91 -5.38
N GLN A 106 -38.07 9.61 -4.11
CA GLN A 106 -37.56 8.43 -3.42
C GLN A 106 -38.63 7.33 -3.29
N ILE A 107 -38.20 6.07 -3.18
CA ILE A 107 -39.07 4.93 -2.83
C ILE A 107 -38.67 4.41 -1.45
N ARG A 108 -39.49 4.69 -0.43
CA ARG A 108 -39.28 4.36 0.99
C ARG A 108 -37.88 4.68 1.53
N GLY A 109 -37.21 5.68 0.95
CA GLY A 109 -35.85 6.13 1.21
C GLY A 109 -34.77 5.13 0.76
N ARG A 110 -35.11 4.06 0.03
CA ARG A 110 -34.17 2.99 -0.38
C ARG A 110 -33.64 3.19 -1.79
N VAL A 111 -34.49 3.74 -2.66
CA VAL A 111 -34.15 4.03 -4.06
C VAL A 111 -34.38 5.51 -4.32
N TYR A 112 -33.44 6.14 -5.04
CA TYR A 112 -33.60 7.49 -5.55
C TYR A 112 -33.74 7.42 -7.07
N ILE A 113 -34.94 7.70 -7.59
CA ILE A 113 -35.30 7.40 -8.98
C ILE A 113 -34.37 8.08 -10.01
N PRO A 114 -34.02 9.38 -9.90
CA PRO A 114 -33.06 10.01 -10.81
C PRO A 114 -31.69 9.32 -10.86
N LYS A 115 -31.21 8.80 -9.72
CA LYS A 115 -29.97 8.01 -9.66
C LYS A 115 -30.16 6.68 -10.39
N ALA A 116 -31.27 5.98 -10.16
CA ALA A 116 -31.59 4.73 -10.84
C ALA A 116 -31.65 4.91 -12.37
N VAL A 117 -32.32 5.97 -12.84
CA VAL A 117 -32.41 6.31 -14.27
C VAL A 117 -31.04 6.59 -14.86
N PHE A 118 -30.21 7.39 -14.17
CA PHE A 118 -28.86 7.71 -14.63
C PHE A 118 -27.99 6.45 -14.82
N TYR A 119 -27.93 5.57 -13.81
CA TYR A 119 -27.13 4.35 -13.91
C TYR A 119 -27.69 3.34 -14.91
N ALA A 120 -29.01 3.19 -14.98
CA ALA A 120 -29.65 2.33 -15.96
C ALA A 120 -29.37 2.79 -17.39
N LEU A 121 -29.46 4.11 -17.66
CA LEU A 121 -29.12 4.68 -18.96
C LEU A 121 -27.64 4.45 -19.31
N LEU A 122 -26.73 4.79 -18.39
CA LEU A 122 -25.28 4.61 -18.60
C LEU A 122 -24.94 3.15 -18.92
N MET A 123 -25.45 2.21 -18.11
CA MET A 123 -25.19 0.79 -18.29
C MET A 123 -25.81 0.26 -19.58
N SER A 124 -27.02 0.73 -19.92
CA SER A 124 -27.69 0.36 -21.16
C SER A 124 -26.89 0.79 -22.39
N LEU A 125 -26.39 2.04 -22.40
CA LEU A 125 -25.56 2.55 -23.50
C LEU A 125 -24.25 1.75 -23.63
N LEU A 126 -23.59 1.44 -22.51
CA LEU A 126 -22.37 0.62 -22.50
C LEU A 126 -22.62 -0.80 -23.01
N ILE A 127 -23.73 -1.44 -22.64
CA ILE A 127 -24.06 -2.80 -23.08
C ILE A 127 -24.47 -2.82 -24.56
N TYR A 128 -25.25 -1.82 -24.99
CA TYR A 128 -25.85 -1.75 -26.31
C TYR A 128 -24.82 -1.36 -27.38
N PHE A 129 -23.99 -0.35 -27.11
CA PHE A 129 -22.95 0.13 -28.04
C PHE A 129 -21.57 -0.49 -27.78
N GLY A 130 -21.37 -1.12 -26.62
CA GLY A 130 -20.14 -1.84 -26.32
C GLY A 130 -19.96 -3.01 -27.27
N ARG A 131 -18.94 -2.90 -28.14
CA ARG A 131 -18.38 -4.04 -28.84
C ARG A 131 -17.88 -5.07 -27.80
N PRO A 132 -17.93 -6.38 -28.09
CA PRO A 132 -17.31 -7.40 -27.26
C PRO A 132 -15.79 -7.20 -27.29
N TRP A 133 -15.31 -6.29 -26.45
CA TRP A 133 -13.90 -6.00 -26.30
C TRP A 133 -13.16 -7.21 -25.72
N THR A 134 -13.85 -8.12 -25.01
CA THR A 134 -13.27 -9.41 -24.60
C THR A 134 -12.86 -10.21 -25.83
N GLY A 135 -13.70 -10.29 -26.85
CA GLY A 135 -13.33 -10.89 -28.14
C GLY A 135 -12.11 -10.21 -28.77
N ILE A 136 -12.11 -8.88 -28.87
CA ILE A 136 -11.03 -8.12 -29.53
C ILE A 136 -9.69 -8.19 -28.78
N ILE A 137 -9.72 -8.17 -27.44
CA ILE A 137 -8.51 -8.16 -26.60
C ILE A 137 -7.97 -9.57 -26.38
N LEU A 138 -8.85 -10.58 -26.42
CA LEU A 138 -8.51 -11.96 -26.06
C LEU A 138 -8.45 -12.91 -27.27
N GLU A 139 -8.71 -12.44 -28.49
CA GLU A 139 -8.72 -13.25 -29.73
C GLU A 139 -7.40 -14.02 -29.92
N ASP A 140 -6.28 -13.34 -29.64
CA ASP A 140 -4.93 -13.88 -29.82
C ASP A 140 -4.44 -14.71 -28.62
N ILE A 141 -5.24 -14.85 -27.55
CA ILE A 141 -4.82 -15.51 -26.31
C ILE A 141 -5.39 -16.93 -26.25
N PRO A 142 -4.56 -17.96 -25.98
CA PRO A 142 -5.04 -19.33 -25.82
C PRO A 142 -6.14 -19.44 -24.76
N SER A 143 -7.25 -20.11 -25.11
CA SER A 143 -8.45 -20.16 -24.25
C SER A 143 -8.20 -20.75 -22.86
N ALA A 144 -7.23 -21.66 -22.72
CA ALA A 144 -6.79 -22.20 -21.43
C ALA A 144 -6.18 -21.12 -20.52
N PHE A 145 -5.40 -20.21 -21.09
CA PHE A 145 -4.77 -19.12 -20.35
C PHE A 145 -5.80 -18.05 -19.93
N ILE A 146 -6.77 -17.76 -20.81
CA ILE A 146 -7.89 -16.88 -20.48
C ILE A 146 -8.68 -17.45 -19.28
N ARG A 147 -8.97 -18.76 -19.29
CA ARG A 147 -9.66 -19.43 -18.18
C ARG A 147 -8.85 -19.36 -16.88
N LEU A 148 -7.53 -19.56 -16.95
CA LEU A 148 -6.65 -19.44 -15.78
C LEU A 148 -6.68 -18.03 -15.16
N ILE A 149 -6.59 -16.98 -15.98
CA ILE A 149 -6.69 -15.60 -15.52
C ILE A 149 -8.06 -15.34 -14.89
N ALA A 150 -9.14 -15.78 -15.55
CA ALA A 150 -10.50 -15.63 -15.04
C ALA A 150 -10.67 -16.34 -13.67
N SER A 151 -10.12 -17.54 -13.51
CA SER A 151 -10.09 -18.25 -12.22
C SER A 151 -9.29 -17.49 -11.16
N GLY A 152 -8.13 -16.93 -11.51
CA GLY A 152 -7.34 -16.10 -10.60
C GLY A 152 -8.07 -14.84 -10.13
N ILE A 153 -8.77 -14.15 -11.03
CA ILE A 153 -9.62 -13.00 -10.71
C ILE A 153 -10.71 -13.40 -9.73
N ILE A 154 -11.38 -14.53 -9.94
CA ILE A 154 -12.40 -15.04 -9.01
C ILE A 154 -11.79 -15.27 -7.62
N ILE A 155 -10.62 -15.90 -7.53
CA ILE A 155 -9.96 -16.14 -6.24
C ILE A 155 -9.71 -14.80 -5.52
N ILE A 156 -9.18 -13.80 -6.22
CA ILE A 156 -8.95 -12.46 -5.65
C ILE A 156 -10.27 -11.85 -5.15
N LEU A 157 -11.34 -11.91 -5.96
CA LEU A 157 -12.65 -11.39 -5.60
C LEU A 157 -13.24 -12.10 -4.38
N LEU A 158 -13.08 -13.42 -4.28
CA LEU A 158 -13.54 -14.22 -3.13
C LEU A 158 -12.75 -13.89 -1.86
N VAL A 159 -11.43 -13.70 -1.97
CA VAL A 159 -10.57 -13.30 -0.85
C VAL A 159 -10.97 -11.91 -0.35
N ASP A 160 -11.15 -10.94 -1.25
CA ASP A 160 -11.61 -9.60 -0.88
C ASP A 160 -13.01 -9.64 -0.26
N GLN A 161 -13.93 -10.42 -0.84
CA GLN A 161 -15.27 -10.61 -0.30
C GLN A 161 -15.23 -11.21 1.11
N TYR A 162 -14.40 -12.21 1.37
CA TYR A 162 -14.21 -12.78 2.70
C TYR A 162 -13.74 -11.73 3.71
N PHE A 163 -12.65 -10.99 3.39
CA PHE A 163 -12.14 -9.96 4.29
C PHE A 163 -13.13 -8.81 4.49
N SER A 164 -13.90 -8.47 3.46
CA SER A 164 -14.92 -7.41 3.52
C SER A 164 -16.14 -7.82 4.34
N LEU A 165 -16.56 -9.08 4.28
CA LEU A 165 -17.62 -9.62 5.14
C LEU A 165 -17.15 -9.69 6.60
N LYS A 166 -15.91 -10.11 6.85
CA LYS A 166 -15.33 -10.09 8.19
C LYS A 166 -15.30 -8.67 8.76
N LEU A 167 -14.90 -7.69 7.94
CA LEU A 167 -14.95 -6.28 8.31
C LEU A 167 -16.38 -5.82 8.66
N LEU A 168 -17.38 -6.26 7.88
CA LEU A 168 -18.77 -5.91 8.13
C LEU A 168 -19.27 -6.47 9.47
N ALA A 169 -18.96 -7.73 9.76
CA ALA A 169 -19.30 -8.35 11.04
C ALA A 169 -18.60 -7.64 12.21
N ASP A 170 -17.28 -7.40 12.10
CA ASP A 170 -16.52 -6.65 13.10
C ASP A 170 -17.07 -5.22 13.31
N PHE A 171 -17.60 -4.60 12.24
CA PHE A 171 -18.20 -3.28 12.31
C PHE A 171 -19.56 -3.30 13.01
N GLU A 172 -20.40 -4.31 12.77
CA GLU A 172 -21.68 -4.49 13.45
C GLU A 172 -21.49 -4.70 14.96
N ASP A 173 -20.60 -5.60 15.36
CA ASP A 173 -20.30 -5.88 16.77
C ASP A 173 -19.85 -4.61 17.50
N ARG A 174 -18.91 -3.86 16.90
CA ARG A 174 -18.40 -2.61 17.46
C ARG A 174 -19.47 -1.52 17.53
N THR A 175 -20.31 -1.43 16.52
CA THR A 175 -21.39 -0.44 16.50
C THR A 175 -22.41 -0.76 17.59
N THR A 176 -22.69 -2.04 17.82
CA THR A 176 -23.54 -2.51 18.92
C THR A 176 -22.94 -2.19 20.29
N GLN A 177 -21.63 -2.42 20.48
CA GLN A 177 -20.91 -2.04 21.70
C GLN A 177 -20.97 -0.52 21.93
N TRP A 178 -20.73 0.28 20.88
CA TRP A 178 -20.82 1.73 20.95
C TRP A 178 -22.23 2.19 21.34
N ILE A 179 -23.27 1.61 20.74
CA ILE A 179 -24.66 1.90 21.09
C ILE A 179 -24.89 1.66 22.59
N GLN A 180 -24.43 0.52 23.13
CA GLN A 180 -24.59 0.21 24.56
C GLN A 180 -23.90 1.26 25.44
N VAL A 181 -22.68 1.66 25.08
CA VAL A 181 -21.94 2.72 25.79
C VAL A 181 -22.69 4.05 25.69
N TYR A 182 -23.14 4.45 24.49
CA TYR A 182 -23.83 5.71 24.28
C TYR A 182 -25.12 5.82 25.10
N TYR A 183 -25.93 4.77 25.17
CA TYR A 183 -27.16 4.77 25.97
C TYR A 183 -26.93 4.57 27.48
N SER A 184 -25.73 4.15 27.89
CA SER A 184 -25.33 4.14 29.30
C SER A 184 -24.95 5.53 29.83
N LEU A 185 -24.72 6.50 28.94
CA LEU A 185 -24.39 7.87 29.29
C LEU A 185 -25.62 8.64 29.80
N SER A 186 -25.37 9.64 30.65
CA SER A 186 -26.41 10.59 31.06
C SER A 186 -26.96 11.35 29.85
N LYS A 187 -28.18 11.92 29.96
CA LYS A 187 -28.76 12.73 28.86
C LYS A 187 -27.89 13.95 28.54
N GLU A 188 -27.28 14.54 29.55
CA GLU A 188 -26.36 15.68 29.42
C GLU A 188 -25.11 15.30 28.61
N ASP A 189 -24.51 14.14 28.88
CA ASP A 189 -23.35 13.62 28.14
C ASP A 189 -23.70 13.26 26.69
N GLN A 190 -24.89 12.70 26.45
CA GLN A 190 -25.38 12.40 25.10
C GLN A 190 -25.55 13.69 24.28
N GLU A 191 -26.16 14.71 24.87
CA GLU A 191 -26.36 16.01 24.24
C GLU A 191 -25.01 16.74 24.04
N PHE A 192 -24.08 16.60 24.99
CA PHE A 192 -22.71 17.07 24.86
C PHE A 192 -21.99 16.45 23.66
N LEU A 193 -22.06 15.12 23.49
CA LEU A 193 -21.47 14.41 22.36
C LEU A 193 -22.04 14.84 21.01
N LEU A 194 -23.34 15.15 20.95
CA LEU A 194 -24.01 15.64 19.74
C LEU A 194 -23.64 17.10 19.40
N ASN A 195 -23.41 17.93 20.42
CA ASN A 195 -23.14 19.38 20.27
C ASN A 195 -21.65 19.75 20.23
N LEU A 196 -20.77 18.75 20.19
CA LEU A 196 -19.32 18.89 20.32
C LEU A 196 -18.72 19.75 19.16
N LYS A 197 -18.62 21.06 19.33
CA LYS A 197 -18.03 22.00 18.34
C LYS A 197 -16.51 22.17 18.53
N ASN A 198 -15.80 22.02 17.41
CA ASN A 198 -14.35 22.17 17.09
C ASN A 198 -13.26 22.29 18.18
N ASP A 199 -13.34 23.14 19.20
CA ASP A 199 -12.11 23.62 19.87
C ASP A 199 -11.77 22.97 21.23
N SER A 200 -12.68 22.21 21.85
CA SER A 200 -12.47 21.65 23.21
C SER A 200 -12.47 20.11 23.29
N TYR A 201 -12.35 19.39 22.18
CA TYR A 201 -12.54 17.93 22.13
C TYR A 201 -11.64 17.14 23.09
N ARG A 202 -10.33 17.42 23.14
CA ARG A 202 -9.41 16.74 24.08
C ARG A 202 -9.52 17.25 25.52
N THR A 203 -10.03 18.46 25.73
CA THR A 203 -10.21 19.03 27.06
C THR A 203 -11.47 18.47 27.69
N ALA A 204 -12.56 18.41 26.94
CA ALA A 204 -13.84 17.88 27.41
C ALA A 204 -13.89 16.34 27.48
N LEU A 205 -13.11 15.63 26.66
CA LEU A 205 -12.93 14.18 26.85
C LEU A 205 -12.22 13.86 28.17
N LYS A 206 -11.43 14.76 28.76
CA LYS A 206 -10.79 14.52 30.07
C LYS A 206 -11.79 14.51 31.22
N ASP A 207 -12.98 15.10 31.03
CA ASP A 207 -14.03 15.19 32.03
C ASP A 207 -14.90 13.92 32.07
N PHE A 208 -14.73 13.00 31.11
CA PHE A 208 -15.41 11.70 31.09
C PHE A 208 -14.71 10.68 32.01
N PRO A 209 -15.46 9.71 32.59
CA PRO A 209 -14.88 8.64 33.38
C PRO A 209 -13.80 7.87 32.58
N PRO A 210 -12.62 7.58 33.16
CA PRO A 210 -11.52 6.91 32.47
C PRO A 210 -11.89 5.56 31.85
N GLU A 211 -12.76 4.78 32.53
CA GLU A 211 -13.28 3.51 32.01
C GLU A 211 -14.08 3.68 30.72
N LEU A 212 -14.76 4.82 30.57
CA LEU A 212 -15.61 5.13 29.43
C LEU A 212 -14.76 5.59 28.24
N LEU A 213 -13.71 6.38 28.50
CA LEU A 213 -12.68 6.74 27.51
C LEU A 213 -11.88 5.54 27.04
N GLU A 214 -11.59 4.59 27.93
CA GLU A 214 -10.92 3.35 27.58
C GLU A 214 -11.81 2.50 26.66
N LYS A 215 -13.09 2.29 27.02
CA LYS A 215 -14.07 1.56 26.18
C LYS A 215 -14.33 2.26 24.84
N MET A 216 -14.42 3.60 24.82
CA MET A 216 -14.55 4.38 23.58
C MET A 216 -13.27 4.31 22.74
N GLY A 217 -12.09 4.40 23.38
CA GLY A 217 -10.78 4.36 22.75
C GLY A 217 -10.45 2.99 22.16
N THR A 218 -10.74 1.88 22.85
CA THR A 218 -10.55 0.52 22.32
C THR A 218 -11.48 0.22 21.15
N THR A 219 -12.69 0.79 21.16
CA THR A 219 -13.68 0.65 20.09
C THR A 219 -13.31 1.50 18.87
N ALA A 220 -12.81 2.73 19.09
CA ALA A 220 -12.49 3.73 18.06
C ALA A 220 -11.07 3.64 17.47
N GLN A 221 -10.02 3.46 18.28
CA GLN A 221 -8.61 3.57 17.85
C GLN A 221 -8.09 2.38 17.05
N LYS A 222 -8.66 1.17 17.22
CA LYS A 222 -8.13 -0.05 16.56
C LYS A 222 -8.71 -0.35 15.18
N SER A 223 -9.66 0.43 14.66
CA SER A 223 -10.40 0.07 13.44
C SER A 223 -10.12 1.05 12.28
N HIS A 224 -8.96 0.90 11.65
CA HIS A 224 -8.66 1.57 10.37
C HIS A 224 -9.71 1.26 9.29
N SER A 225 -10.42 0.14 9.42
CA SER A 225 -11.36 -0.41 8.45
C SER A 225 -12.82 -0.03 8.72
N GLY A 226 -13.26 0.14 9.97
CA GLY A 226 -14.63 0.58 10.29
C GLY A 226 -14.88 2.05 9.96
N TYR A 227 -13.87 2.91 10.14
CA TYR A 227 -13.92 4.31 9.70
C TYR A 227 -14.13 4.45 8.18
N ARG A 228 -13.57 3.53 7.39
CA ARG A 228 -13.78 3.51 5.94
C ARG A 228 -15.27 3.42 5.62
N LEU A 229 -15.98 2.47 6.23
CA LEU A 229 -17.41 2.24 5.98
C LEU A 229 -18.26 3.47 6.36
N LEU A 230 -17.99 4.10 7.50
CA LEU A 230 -18.68 5.34 7.89
C LEU A 230 -18.51 6.46 6.87
N ARG A 231 -17.32 6.58 6.27
CA ARG A 231 -17.03 7.57 5.23
C ARG A 231 -17.65 7.20 3.88
N SER A 232 -17.66 5.91 3.54
CA SER A 232 -18.26 5.37 2.31
C SER A 232 -19.79 5.51 2.33
N PHE A 233 -20.41 5.40 3.50
CA PHE A 233 -21.85 5.42 3.71
C PHE A 233 -22.25 6.53 4.71
N PRO A 234 -22.12 7.82 4.33
CA PRO A 234 -22.35 8.94 5.25
C PRO A 234 -23.79 9.00 5.77
N ASN A 235 -24.75 8.50 4.98
CA ASN A 235 -26.17 8.45 5.32
C ASN A 235 -26.58 7.08 5.91
N LEU A 236 -25.63 6.31 6.46
CA LEU A 236 -25.99 5.10 7.19
C LEU A 236 -26.71 5.45 8.49
N GLU A 237 -27.73 4.67 8.81
CA GLU A 237 -28.60 4.82 9.97
C GLU A 237 -28.89 3.45 10.59
N ILE A 238 -29.09 3.43 11.90
CA ILE A 238 -29.60 2.26 12.62
C ILE A 238 -30.97 2.65 13.14
N THR A 239 -31.99 1.91 12.73
CA THR A 239 -33.39 2.19 13.06
C THR A 239 -33.56 2.32 14.57
N GLY A 240 -34.03 3.50 15.02
CA GLY A 240 -34.24 3.81 16.44
C GLY A 240 -32.99 4.23 17.23
N LYS A 241 -31.81 4.36 16.60
CA LYS A 241 -30.53 4.65 17.27
C LYS A 241 -29.70 5.76 16.61
N GLU A 242 -30.36 6.68 15.91
CA GLU A 242 -29.75 7.72 15.06
C GLU A 242 -28.76 8.63 15.79
N GLY A 243 -29.10 9.08 17.02
CA GLY A 243 -28.23 9.94 17.82
C GLY A 243 -26.87 9.32 18.13
N SER A 244 -26.85 8.02 18.48
CA SER A 244 -25.61 7.30 18.78
C SER A 244 -24.66 7.24 17.57
N ILE A 245 -25.20 7.03 16.36
CA ILE A 245 -24.40 6.91 15.14
C ILE A 245 -23.85 8.25 14.68
N ASN A 246 -24.61 9.32 14.85
CA ASN A 246 -24.14 10.67 14.53
C ASN A 246 -23.01 11.09 15.48
N ALA A 247 -23.12 10.78 16.77
CA ALA A 247 -22.04 10.98 17.73
C ALA A 247 -20.78 10.18 17.35
N LEU A 248 -20.92 8.90 16.98
CA LEU A 248 -19.80 8.06 16.53
C LEU A 248 -19.09 8.62 15.29
N LYS A 249 -19.86 9.08 14.30
CA LYS A 249 -19.32 9.72 13.08
C LYS A 249 -18.50 10.96 13.43
N GLU A 250 -18.99 11.79 14.35
CA GLU A 250 -18.30 13.02 14.74
C GLU A 250 -16.97 12.72 15.46
N VAL A 251 -17.01 11.81 16.44
CA VAL A 251 -15.83 11.32 17.20
C VAL A 251 -14.75 10.80 16.26
N LEU A 252 -15.11 9.92 15.31
CA LEU A 252 -14.14 9.30 14.41
C LEU A 252 -13.65 10.22 13.28
N SER A 253 -14.46 11.20 12.86
CA SER A 253 -14.07 12.13 11.79
C SER A 253 -12.91 13.06 12.17
N ARG A 254 -12.67 13.26 13.47
CA ARG A 254 -11.72 14.25 13.99
C ARG A 254 -10.33 13.68 14.31
N ASP A 255 -10.20 12.38 14.50
CA ASP A 255 -8.91 11.69 14.72
C ASP A 255 -7.95 11.80 13.52
N ARG A 256 -8.45 12.21 12.33
CA ARG A 256 -7.66 12.32 11.10
C ARG A 256 -7.51 13.71 10.49
N LYS A 257 -8.30 14.71 10.91
CA LYS A 257 -8.21 16.07 10.33
C LYS A 257 -6.85 16.76 10.61
N GLU A 258 -6.05 16.23 11.55
CA GLU A 258 -4.68 16.72 11.83
C GLU A 258 -3.59 16.23 10.84
N LYS A 259 -3.86 15.31 9.91
CA LYS A 259 -2.92 14.98 8.81
C LYS A 259 -3.33 15.67 7.50
N ARG A 260 -2.94 16.95 7.39
CA ARG A 260 -3.26 17.94 6.34
C ARG A 260 -3.21 17.45 4.88
N PRO A 261 -4.17 17.84 4.00
CA PRO A 261 -4.06 17.74 2.56
C PRO A 261 -3.89 19.12 1.90
N GLY A 262 -2.65 19.63 1.83
CA GLY A 262 -2.29 20.85 1.07
C GLY A 262 -1.37 20.62 -0.13
N THR A 263 -0.67 19.49 -0.16
CA THR A 263 0.39 19.18 -1.12
C THR A 263 -0.13 18.46 -2.37
N TRP A 264 -1.09 17.54 -2.22
CA TRP A 264 -1.54 16.67 -3.31
C TRP A 264 -2.30 17.40 -4.43
N LYS A 265 -3.06 18.45 -4.09
CA LYS A 265 -3.83 19.24 -5.06
C LYS A 265 -2.91 20.12 -5.93
N ARG A 266 -1.84 20.66 -5.31
CA ARG A 266 -0.79 21.43 -6.01
C ARG A 266 0.06 20.53 -6.89
N PHE A 267 0.43 19.34 -6.41
CA PHE A 267 1.15 18.33 -7.20
C PHE A 267 0.34 17.87 -8.41
N LYS A 268 -0.96 17.56 -8.26
CA LYS A 268 -1.82 17.18 -9.39
C LYS A 268 -2.00 18.29 -10.43
N ALA A 269 -2.10 19.55 -9.99
CA ALA A 269 -2.19 20.69 -10.89
C ALA A 269 -0.87 20.92 -11.65
N TRP A 270 0.26 20.85 -10.93
CA TRP A 270 1.59 20.92 -11.51
C TRP A 270 1.84 19.78 -12.52
N LEU A 271 1.58 18.52 -12.15
CA LEU A 271 1.78 17.35 -13.01
C LEU A 271 0.93 17.42 -14.29
N ARG A 272 -0.32 17.89 -14.17
CA ARG A 272 -1.21 18.07 -15.33
C ARG A 272 -0.72 19.15 -16.27
N ASN A 273 -0.20 20.26 -15.74
CA ASN A 273 0.35 21.35 -16.55
C ASN A 273 1.69 20.95 -17.18
N TYR A 274 2.51 20.20 -16.44
CA TYR A 274 3.80 19.65 -16.87
C TYR A 274 3.67 18.69 -18.06
N LEU A 275 2.74 17.73 -17.98
CA LEU A 275 2.46 16.79 -19.08
C LEU A 275 1.86 17.49 -20.32
N LYS A 276 1.19 18.64 -20.14
CA LYS A 276 0.67 19.46 -21.25
C LYS A 276 1.76 20.30 -21.93
N SER A 277 2.77 20.77 -21.18
CA SER A 277 3.85 21.59 -21.75
C SER A 277 4.85 20.79 -22.58
N THR A 278 4.96 19.48 -22.36
CA THR A 278 5.86 18.59 -23.13
C THR A 278 5.30 18.19 -24.51
N ASP A 279 4.09 18.61 -24.87
CA ASP A 279 3.41 18.26 -26.13
C ASP A 279 3.75 19.19 -27.31
N LYS A 280 4.49 20.28 -27.08
CA LYS A 280 4.86 21.25 -28.12
C LYS A 280 6.34 21.61 -28.00
N GLU A 281 7.20 20.95 -28.75
CA GLU A 281 8.44 21.53 -29.32
C GLU A 281 9.22 20.47 -30.11
N GLU A 282 9.24 20.62 -31.44
CA GLU A 282 10.02 19.81 -32.37
C GLU A 282 11.50 20.25 -32.33
N GLY A 283 12.42 19.31 -32.13
CA GLY A 283 13.87 19.57 -32.23
C GLY A 283 14.76 18.62 -31.42
N ALA A 284 15.24 17.55 -32.06
CA ALA A 284 16.47 16.78 -31.77
C ALA A 284 16.73 16.11 -30.39
N VAL A 285 15.82 16.13 -29.41
CA VAL A 285 15.86 15.22 -28.25
C VAL A 285 14.50 14.58 -28.14
N TYR A 286 14.42 13.29 -28.50
CA TYR A 286 13.24 12.40 -28.51
C TYR A 286 11.86 13.10 -28.58
N THR A 287 11.25 13.12 -29.76
CA THR A 287 9.97 13.78 -30.06
C THR A 287 8.72 12.94 -29.72
N GLY A 288 8.87 11.80 -29.06
CA GLY A 288 7.76 10.90 -28.74
C GLY A 288 7.07 11.26 -27.42
N LYS A 289 5.72 11.20 -27.39
CA LYS A 289 4.97 11.37 -26.13
C LYS A 289 5.37 10.32 -25.10
N LEU A 290 5.68 10.75 -23.88
CA LEU A 290 5.97 9.88 -22.74
C LEU A 290 4.67 9.28 -22.20
N SER A 291 4.44 7.99 -22.47
CA SER A 291 3.25 7.27 -22.00
C SER A 291 3.55 6.48 -20.72
N ILE A 292 2.50 6.10 -19.99
CA ILE A 292 2.63 5.25 -18.80
C ILE A 292 3.31 3.90 -19.12
N TYR A 293 3.09 3.38 -20.33
CA TYR A 293 3.76 2.17 -20.81
C TYR A 293 5.26 2.39 -21.00
N LYS A 294 5.69 3.54 -21.52
CA LYS A 294 7.13 3.86 -21.64
C LYS A 294 7.79 4.02 -20.29
N LEU A 295 7.13 4.69 -19.35
CA LEU A 295 7.62 4.81 -17.98
C LEU A 295 7.75 3.46 -17.29
N PHE A 296 6.81 2.55 -17.53
CA PHE A 296 6.92 1.19 -17.02
C PHE A 296 8.12 0.43 -17.61
N TRP A 297 8.37 0.54 -18.90
CA TRP A 297 9.55 -0.08 -19.49
C TRP A 297 10.86 0.56 -19.03
N VAL A 298 10.87 1.87 -18.77
CA VAL A 298 11.99 2.55 -18.12
C VAL A 298 12.21 2.01 -16.70
N PHE A 299 11.12 1.80 -15.93
CA PHE A 299 11.18 1.18 -14.62
C PHE A 299 11.75 -0.25 -14.70
N LEU A 300 11.22 -1.07 -15.61
CA LEU A 300 11.61 -2.47 -15.76
C LEU A 300 13.08 -2.60 -16.20
N VAL A 301 13.43 -1.97 -17.32
CA VAL A 301 14.80 -2.03 -17.87
C VAL A 301 15.79 -1.32 -16.95
N GLY A 302 15.40 -0.19 -16.36
CA GLY A 302 16.22 0.52 -15.39
C GLY A 302 16.53 -0.30 -14.14
N GLY A 303 15.57 -1.07 -13.63
CA GLY A 303 15.79 -1.96 -12.50
C GLY A 303 16.65 -3.18 -12.83
N VAL A 304 16.56 -3.73 -14.05
CA VAL A 304 17.47 -4.80 -14.52
C VAL A 304 18.89 -4.27 -14.72
N ILE A 305 19.04 -3.11 -15.38
CA ILE A 305 20.35 -2.46 -15.55
C ILE A 305 20.97 -2.15 -14.19
N GLY A 306 20.17 -1.61 -13.26
CA GLY A 306 20.61 -1.33 -11.90
C GLY A 306 21.12 -2.57 -11.18
N TYR A 307 20.35 -3.67 -11.22
CA TYR A 307 20.78 -4.96 -10.68
C TYR A 307 22.12 -5.42 -11.25
N VAL A 308 22.31 -5.38 -12.58
CA VAL A 308 23.56 -5.78 -13.23
C VAL A 308 24.72 -4.88 -12.82
N VAL A 309 24.52 -3.55 -12.86
CA VAL A 309 25.56 -2.58 -12.48
C VAL A 309 25.97 -2.76 -11.03
N GLU A 310 25.02 -2.93 -10.11
CA GLU A 310 25.32 -3.10 -8.69
C GLU A 310 26.02 -4.45 -8.42
N THR A 311 25.61 -5.52 -9.11
CA THR A 311 26.25 -6.84 -9.00
C THR A 311 27.69 -6.79 -9.53
N LEU A 312 27.94 -6.13 -10.66
CA LEU A 312 29.30 -5.92 -11.18
C LEU A 312 30.13 -5.04 -10.26
N PHE A 313 29.54 -3.97 -9.71
CA PHE A 313 30.21 -3.11 -8.74
C PHE A 313 30.60 -3.88 -7.47
N ALA A 314 29.71 -4.72 -6.95
CA ALA A 314 30.00 -5.62 -5.84
C ALA A 314 31.14 -6.60 -6.16
N LEU A 315 31.13 -7.21 -7.34
CA LEU A 315 32.20 -8.10 -7.78
C LEU A 315 33.56 -7.38 -7.84
N VAL A 316 33.60 -6.16 -8.38
CA VAL A 316 34.84 -5.38 -8.51
C VAL A 316 35.35 -4.86 -7.16
N THR A 317 34.44 -4.44 -6.27
CA THR A 317 34.83 -3.83 -4.99
C THR A 317 35.06 -4.82 -3.87
N ARG A 318 34.35 -5.95 -3.85
CA ARG A 318 34.37 -6.95 -2.77
C ARG A 318 34.96 -8.29 -3.20
N GLY A 319 35.11 -8.53 -4.51
CA GLY A 319 35.62 -9.80 -5.03
C GLY A 319 34.64 -10.97 -4.96
N VAL A 320 33.37 -10.73 -4.59
CA VAL A 320 32.35 -11.75 -4.42
C VAL A 320 31.15 -11.46 -5.32
N LEU A 321 30.64 -12.51 -5.99
CA LEU A 321 29.40 -12.44 -6.74
C LEU A 321 28.22 -12.61 -5.79
N GLU A 322 27.62 -11.49 -5.38
CA GLU A 322 26.48 -11.46 -4.47
C GLU A 322 25.21 -10.98 -5.19
N SER A 323 24.04 -11.49 -4.77
CA SER A 323 22.76 -11.03 -5.32
C SER A 323 22.50 -9.58 -4.90
N ARG A 324 22.23 -8.73 -5.90
CA ARG A 324 21.75 -7.35 -5.72
C ARG A 324 20.29 -7.17 -6.11
N GLN A 325 19.53 -8.27 -6.08
CA GLN A 325 18.11 -8.27 -6.41
C GLN A 325 17.34 -7.52 -5.33
N GLY A 326 16.30 -6.80 -5.75
CA GLY A 326 15.40 -6.12 -4.82
C GLY A 326 14.10 -6.90 -4.57
N VAL A 327 13.84 -7.93 -5.36
CA VAL A 327 12.67 -8.82 -5.28
C VAL A 327 13.12 -10.29 -5.31
N ILE A 328 12.21 -11.19 -4.95
CA ILE A 328 12.45 -12.63 -4.89
C ILE A 328 12.50 -13.22 -6.30
N TYR A 329 11.60 -12.83 -7.20
CA TYR A 329 11.51 -13.44 -8.52
C TYR A 329 12.08 -12.56 -9.64
N GLY A 330 13.37 -12.77 -9.89
CA GLY A 330 14.03 -12.33 -11.11
C GLY A 330 15.10 -11.27 -10.88
N PRO A 331 15.96 -11.01 -11.89
CA PRO A 331 17.12 -10.12 -11.80
C PRO A 331 16.70 -8.65 -11.85
N PHE A 332 15.90 -8.21 -10.89
CA PHE A 332 15.28 -6.89 -10.85
C PHE A 332 15.53 -6.19 -9.52
N ASN A 333 15.92 -4.93 -9.58
CA ASN A 333 16.02 -4.07 -8.41
C ASN A 333 15.09 -2.86 -8.55
N GLN A 334 14.02 -2.84 -7.75
CA GLN A 334 12.99 -1.81 -7.79
C GLN A 334 13.50 -0.42 -7.41
N VAL A 335 14.56 -0.32 -6.59
CA VAL A 335 15.12 0.98 -6.20
C VAL A 335 15.69 1.66 -7.43
N TYR A 336 16.49 0.95 -8.24
CA TYR A 336 17.00 1.48 -9.50
C TYR A 336 15.91 1.73 -10.52
N GLY A 337 14.89 0.87 -10.60
CA GLY A 337 13.75 1.07 -11.50
C GLY A 337 12.97 2.36 -11.18
N ILE A 338 12.63 2.59 -9.90
CA ILE A 338 11.95 3.81 -9.45
C ILE A 338 12.87 5.03 -9.65
N GLY A 339 14.14 4.90 -9.29
CA GLY A 339 15.15 5.94 -9.47
C GLY A 339 15.26 6.37 -10.94
N ALA A 340 15.33 5.43 -11.87
CA ALA A 340 15.35 5.71 -13.30
C ALA A 340 14.10 6.49 -13.76
N VAL A 341 12.90 6.09 -13.32
CA VAL A 341 11.66 6.81 -13.64
C VAL A 341 11.67 8.24 -13.08
N ILE A 342 12.11 8.42 -11.83
CA ILE A 342 12.21 9.75 -11.22
C ILE A 342 13.21 10.61 -12.00
N MET A 343 14.38 10.07 -12.37
CA MET A 343 15.37 10.77 -13.18
C MET A 343 14.79 11.17 -14.54
N VAL A 344 14.08 10.28 -15.23
CA VAL A 344 13.39 10.59 -16.49
C VAL A 344 12.40 11.73 -16.29
N VAL A 345 11.46 11.60 -15.33
CA VAL A 345 10.40 12.59 -15.14
C VAL A 345 10.95 13.94 -14.68
N ALA A 346 11.99 13.97 -13.85
CA ALA A 346 12.52 15.20 -13.27
C ALA A 346 13.56 15.90 -14.15
N LEU A 347 14.41 15.15 -14.87
CA LEU A 347 15.54 15.70 -15.62
C LEU A 347 15.29 15.79 -17.13
N MET A 348 14.25 15.15 -17.67
CA MET A 348 13.89 15.31 -19.09
C MET A 348 13.68 16.77 -19.53
N PRO A 349 13.07 17.68 -18.73
CA PRO A 349 12.97 19.10 -19.08
C PRO A 349 14.34 19.80 -19.14
N LEU A 350 15.31 19.25 -18.40
CA LEU A 350 16.66 19.77 -18.29
C LEU A 350 17.61 19.07 -19.27
N ALA A 351 17.13 18.12 -20.08
CA ALA A 351 17.98 17.31 -20.96
C ALA A 351 18.75 18.14 -22.01
N ARG A 352 18.23 19.32 -22.39
CA ARG A 352 18.89 20.27 -23.30
C ARG A 352 19.76 21.32 -22.57
N LYS A 353 19.78 21.35 -21.24
CA LYS A 353 20.61 22.28 -20.46
C LYS A 353 22.05 21.76 -20.38
N ARG A 354 22.95 22.60 -19.83
CA ARG A 354 24.37 22.26 -19.63
C ARG A 354 24.49 21.03 -18.73
N ASP A 355 25.53 20.23 -18.96
CA ASP A 355 25.82 18.98 -18.27
C ASP A 355 25.92 19.17 -16.76
N SER A 356 26.47 20.30 -16.32
CA SER A 356 26.54 20.68 -14.91
C SER A 356 25.18 20.83 -14.23
N VAL A 357 24.15 21.27 -14.96
CA VAL A 357 22.78 21.41 -14.42
C VAL A 357 22.13 20.04 -14.25
N ILE A 358 22.32 19.16 -15.24
CA ILE A 358 21.83 17.78 -15.17
C ILE A 358 22.57 17.03 -14.06
N PHE A 359 23.89 17.21 -13.95
CA PHE A 359 24.73 16.65 -12.90
C PHE A 359 24.23 17.06 -11.50
N LEU A 360 24.06 18.36 -11.26
CA LEU A 360 23.61 18.85 -9.95
C LEU A 360 22.19 18.38 -9.63
N GLY A 361 21.29 18.40 -10.62
CA GLY A 361 19.94 17.87 -10.48
C GLY A 361 19.92 16.38 -10.13
N ALA A 362 20.69 15.58 -10.86
CA ALA A 362 20.81 14.14 -10.61
C ALA A 362 21.46 13.82 -9.27
N ALA A 363 22.49 14.57 -8.86
CA ALA A 363 23.14 14.38 -7.58
C ALA A 363 22.18 14.61 -6.40
N LEU A 364 21.40 15.70 -6.46
CA LEU A 364 20.40 16.04 -5.44
C LEU A 364 19.24 15.03 -5.41
N ILE A 365 18.71 14.67 -6.58
CA ILE A 365 17.62 13.70 -6.70
C ILE A 365 18.07 12.31 -6.23
N GLY A 366 19.26 11.87 -6.63
CA GLY A 366 19.84 10.58 -6.24
C GLY A 366 20.03 10.49 -4.73
N GLY A 367 20.68 11.48 -4.12
CA GLY A 367 20.88 11.52 -2.66
C GLY A 367 19.57 11.58 -1.88
N ALA A 368 18.60 12.39 -2.33
CA ALA A 368 17.28 12.46 -1.70
C ALA A 368 16.52 11.13 -1.82
N PHE A 369 16.58 10.49 -2.99
CA PHE A 369 15.92 9.21 -3.23
C PHE A 369 16.51 8.08 -2.39
N GLU A 370 17.84 8.01 -2.32
CA GLU A 370 18.58 7.04 -1.49
C GLU A 370 18.22 7.18 -0.01
N TRP A 371 18.16 8.42 0.49
CA TRP A 371 17.73 8.70 1.86
C TRP A 371 16.29 8.25 2.11
N VAL A 372 15.37 8.55 1.19
CA VAL A 372 13.95 8.16 1.31
C VAL A 372 13.79 6.64 1.28
N CYS A 373 14.48 5.93 0.38
CA CYS A 373 14.42 4.48 0.32
C CYS A 373 14.90 3.83 1.62
N SER A 374 16.05 4.29 2.16
CA SER A 374 16.56 3.81 3.45
C SER A 374 15.58 4.09 4.60
N PHE A 375 14.99 5.29 4.64
CA PHE A 375 14.03 5.66 5.68
C PHE A 375 12.75 4.82 5.61
N VAL A 376 12.17 4.64 4.42
CA VAL A 376 10.97 3.82 4.23
C VAL A 376 11.24 2.37 4.61
N GLN A 377 12.39 1.82 4.18
CA GLN A 377 12.76 0.45 4.50
C GLN A 377 12.88 0.23 6.02
N GLU A 378 13.50 1.16 6.74
CA GLU A 378 13.57 1.07 8.20
C GLU A 378 12.18 1.09 8.84
N LYS A 379 11.30 2.01 8.43
CA LYS A 379 9.99 2.15 9.08
C LYS A 379 9.04 1.00 8.78
N VAL A 380 9.15 0.38 7.60
CA VAL A 380 8.27 -0.72 7.19
C VAL A 380 8.81 -2.07 7.63
N PHE A 381 10.12 -2.31 7.44
CA PHE A 381 10.72 -3.64 7.60
C PHE A 381 11.68 -3.74 8.80
N LYS A 382 11.95 -2.64 9.52
CA LYS A 382 12.95 -2.55 10.60
C LYS A 382 14.36 -2.98 10.19
N THR A 383 14.71 -2.75 8.93
CA THR A 383 15.98 -3.16 8.31
C THR A 383 16.52 -2.05 7.41
N VAL A 384 17.80 -2.12 7.08
CA VAL A 384 18.50 -1.25 6.13
C VAL A 384 19.37 -2.10 5.21
N SER A 385 19.40 -1.77 3.91
CA SER A 385 20.23 -2.49 2.92
C SER A 385 21.57 -1.81 2.64
N TRP A 386 21.72 -0.55 3.03
CA TRP A 386 22.97 0.20 2.98
C TRP A 386 23.02 1.25 4.10
N GLY A 387 24.23 1.69 4.42
CA GLY A 387 24.50 2.76 5.37
C GLY A 387 25.95 3.22 5.19
N TYR A 388 26.18 4.51 5.42
CA TYR A 388 27.45 5.20 5.24
C TYR A 388 27.95 5.80 6.55
N ASP A 389 27.58 5.20 7.69
CA ASP A 389 27.93 5.70 9.03
C ASP A 389 29.46 5.87 9.20
N ASP A 390 30.25 5.03 8.53
CA ASP A 390 31.72 5.05 8.57
C ASP A 390 32.37 6.00 7.52
N SER A 391 31.57 6.66 6.69
CA SER A 391 32.07 7.57 5.64
C SER A 391 32.20 9.01 6.15
N THR A 392 33.35 9.63 5.85
CA THR A 392 33.68 11.02 6.23
C THR A 392 32.72 12.08 5.66
N PHE A 393 32.02 11.75 4.57
CA PHE A 393 31.06 12.64 3.91
C PHE A 393 29.63 12.09 3.95
N SER A 394 29.25 11.41 5.02
CA SER A 394 27.87 10.99 5.24
C SER A 394 26.97 12.17 5.61
N ILE A 395 25.72 12.15 5.14
CA ILE A 395 24.77 13.24 5.31
C ILE A 395 23.63 12.79 6.23
N GLY A 396 23.46 13.52 7.33
CA GLY A 396 22.46 13.27 8.37
C GLY A 396 22.95 12.32 9.47
N SER A 397 22.36 12.42 10.65
CA SER A 397 22.72 11.65 11.86
C SER A 397 22.51 10.13 11.77
N SER A 398 22.08 9.62 10.61
CA SER A 398 21.77 8.20 10.37
C SER A 398 22.52 7.62 9.17
N GLY A 399 23.49 8.35 8.60
CA GLY A 399 24.38 7.84 7.54
C GLY A 399 23.68 7.30 6.29
N ARG A 400 22.46 7.74 5.97
CA ARG A 400 21.63 7.12 4.91
C ARG A 400 22.02 7.48 3.49
N THR A 401 22.73 8.58 3.32
CA THR A 401 23.32 8.98 2.04
C THR A 401 24.66 9.65 2.27
N SER A 402 25.46 9.79 1.21
CA SER A 402 26.79 10.39 1.26
C SER A 402 27.03 11.29 0.06
N LEU A 403 27.75 12.39 0.29
CA LEU A 403 28.11 13.34 -0.77
C LEU A 403 28.86 12.65 -1.93
N VAL A 404 29.73 11.68 -1.63
CA VAL A 404 30.49 10.94 -2.65
C VAL A 404 29.55 10.19 -3.58
N PHE A 405 28.56 9.48 -3.03
CA PHE A 405 27.55 8.77 -3.81
C PHE A 405 26.61 9.72 -4.56
N MET A 406 26.29 10.90 -3.99
CA MET A 406 25.58 11.95 -4.72
C MET A 406 26.35 12.40 -5.97
N LEU A 407 27.67 12.54 -5.90
CA LEU A 407 28.48 12.87 -7.09
C LEU A 407 28.43 11.75 -8.14
N PHE A 408 28.50 10.48 -7.72
CA PHE A 408 28.31 9.34 -8.64
C PHE A 408 26.94 9.36 -9.29
N TRP A 409 25.87 9.64 -8.55
CA TRP A 409 24.53 9.84 -9.09
C TRP A 409 24.47 11.00 -10.09
N GLY A 410 25.23 12.07 -9.83
CA GLY A 410 25.40 13.19 -10.77
C GLY A 410 25.98 12.75 -12.12
N ILE A 411 27.09 12.01 -12.10
CA ILE A 411 27.73 11.48 -13.32
C ILE A 411 26.79 10.51 -14.04
N LEU A 412 26.23 9.55 -13.31
CA LEU A 412 25.33 8.54 -13.84
C LEU A 412 24.08 9.19 -14.46
N GLY A 413 23.56 10.25 -13.85
CA GLY A 413 22.41 11.00 -14.36
C GLY A 413 22.69 11.71 -15.69
N VAL A 414 23.87 12.33 -15.84
CA VAL A 414 24.27 12.93 -17.13
C VAL A 414 24.38 11.85 -18.20
N LEU A 415 25.06 10.74 -17.89
CA LEU A 415 25.21 9.60 -18.81
C LEU A 415 23.85 9.01 -19.19
N PHE A 416 22.97 8.84 -18.21
CA PHE A 416 21.65 8.27 -18.40
C PHE A 416 20.79 9.17 -19.28
N ILE A 417 20.66 10.47 -18.98
CA ILE A 417 19.77 11.38 -19.72
C ILE A 417 20.27 11.62 -21.14
N LYS A 418 21.58 11.80 -21.34
CA LYS A 418 22.12 12.16 -22.66
C LYS A 418 22.39 10.97 -23.57
N PHE A 419 22.76 9.82 -23.02
CA PHE A 419 23.21 8.68 -23.83
C PHE A 419 22.28 7.48 -23.72
N ILE A 420 21.88 7.08 -22.52
CA ILE A 420 21.10 5.83 -22.32
C ILE A 420 19.63 6.06 -22.68
N LEU A 421 19.02 7.13 -22.16
CA LEU A 421 17.60 7.41 -22.27
C LEU A 421 17.10 7.54 -23.73
N PRO A 422 17.77 8.27 -24.64
CA PRO A 422 17.29 8.36 -26.02
C PRO A 422 17.31 7.00 -26.72
N ARG A 423 18.33 6.18 -26.46
CA ARG A 423 18.45 4.82 -27.03
C ARG A 423 17.41 3.89 -26.43
N LEU A 424 17.21 3.96 -25.12
CA LEU A 424 16.21 3.18 -24.39
C LEU A 424 14.79 3.50 -24.87
N LEU A 425 14.41 4.77 -24.98
CA LEU A 425 13.08 5.15 -25.47
C LEU A 425 12.85 4.71 -26.92
N THR A 426 13.87 4.80 -27.77
CA THR A 426 13.79 4.29 -29.15
C THR A 426 13.61 2.78 -29.20
N PHE A 427 14.30 2.03 -28.32
CA PHE A 427 14.11 0.59 -28.16
C PHE A 427 12.69 0.25 -27.69
N ILE A 428 12.19 0.96 -26.68
CA ILE A 428 10.84 0.78 -26.14
C ILE A 428 9.79 1.06 -27.21
N ASP A 429 9.95 2.10 -28.03
CA ASP A 429 9.01 2.39 -29.13
C ASP A 429 8.94 1.24 -30.15
N ARG A 430 10.06 0.58 -30.45
CA ARG A 430 10.06 -0.58 -31.35
C ARG A 430 9.33 -1.75 -30.71
N LEU A 431 9.54 -1.96 -29.42
CA LEU A 431 8.93 -3.04 -28.64
C LEU A 431 7.41 -2.86 -28.50
N LEU A 432 6.93 -1.62 -28.31
CA LEU A 432 5.51 -1.29 -28.18
C LEU A 432 4.71 -1.34 -29.50
N LYS A 433 5.34 -1.37 -30.68
CA LYS A 433 4.66 -1.26 -31.98
C LYS A 433 3.94 -2.52 -32.49
N LYS A 434 4.28 -3.73 -32.03
CA LYS A 434 3.70 -4.99 -32.59
C LYS A 434 2.85 -5.78 -31.59
N GLN A 435 3.36 -6.07 -30.38
CA GLN A 435 2.64 -6.79 -29.31
C GLN A 435 2.97 -6.25 -27.91
N GLY A 436 3.71 -5.14 -27.81
CA GLY A 436 4.31 -4.71 -26.56
C GLY A 436 3.31 -4.29 -25.51
N TYR A 437 2.10 -3.81 -25.85
CA TYR A 437 1.11 -3.39 -24.86
C TYR A 437 0.59 -4.56 -24.01
N THR A 438 0.27 -5.70 -24.61
CA THR A 438 -0.18 -6.90 -23.89
C THR A 438 0.94 -7.44 -23.00
N MET A 439 2.16 -7.54 -23.53
CA MET A 439 3.34 -7.93 -22.74
C MET A 439 3.60 -6.93 -21.60
N THR A 440 3.39 -5.63 -21.83
CA THR A 440 3.53 -4.60 -20.80
C THR A 440 2.58 -4.85 -19.64
N ILE A 441 1.31 -5.14 -19.93
CA ILE A 441 0.30 -5.41 -18.90
C ILE A 441 0.63 -6.69 -18.13
N VAL A 442 1.03 -7.76 -18.81
CA VAL A 442 1.44 -9.02 -18.16
C VAL A 442 2.62 -8.78 -17.23
N LEU A 443 3.67 -8.11 -17.70
CA LEU A 443 4.85 -7.80 -16.89
C LEU A 443 4.52 -6.84 -15.74
N MET A 444 3.61 -5.87 -15.93
CA MET A 444 3.10 -5.02 -14.87
C MET A 444 2.44 -5.84 -13.75
N VAL A 445 1.60 -6.80 -14.11
CA VAL A 445 0.93 -7.66 -13.12
C VAL A 445 1.94 -8.54 -12.40
N LEU A 446 2.86 -9.17 -13.13
CA LEU A 446 3.90 -10.03 -12.56
C LEU A 446 4.82 -9.27 -11.61
N ILE A 447 5.30 -8.08 -11.99
CA ILE A 447 6.21 -7.31 -11.14
C ILE A 447 5.49 -6.78 -9.90
N VAL A 448 4.21 -6.41 -10.01
CA VAL A 448 3.42 -5.98 -8.84
C VAL A 448 3.17 -7.15 -7.89
N ALA A 449 2.88 -8.34 -8.42
CA ALA A 449 2.72 -9.54 -7.62
C ALA A 449 4.02 -9.92 -6.88
N ASP A 450 5.16 -9.88 -7.58
CA ASP A 450 6.46 -10.18 -7.00
C ASP A 450 6.91 -9.13 -5.97
N LEU A 451 6.68 -7.84 -6.23
CA LEU A 451 6.93 -6.78 -5.25
C LEU A 451 6.10 -6.97 -3.97
N ALA A 452 4.82 -7.33 -4.11
CA ALA A 452 3.94 -7.58 -2.97
C ALA A 452 4.40 -8.81 -2.18
N LEU A 453 4.71 -9.89 -2.87
CA LEU A 453 5.19 -11.13 -2.26
C LEU A 453 6.54 -10.93 -1.55
N SER A 454 7.49 -10.28 -2.22
CA SER A 454 8.80 -9.92 -1.68
C SER A 454 8.66 -9.06 -0.42
N ALA A 455 7.80 -8.05 -0.44
CA ALA A 455 7.56 -7.21 0.73
C ALA A 455 6.99 -8.00 1.91
N VAL A 456 6.02 -8.89 1.66
CA VAL A 456 5.44 -9.73 2.72
C VAL A 456 6.45 -10.75 3.26
N ALA A 457 7.25 -11.37 2.39
CA ALA A 457 8.30 -12.31 2.77
C ALA A 457 9.41 -11.62 3.60
N VAL A 458 9.87 -10.44 3.18
CA VAL A 458 10.84 -9.63 3.93
C VAL A 458 10.28 -9.20 5.29
N TYR A 459 9.01 -8.79 5.34
CA TYR A 459 8.37 -8.44 6.62
C TYR A 459 8.28 -9.65 7.54
N ARG A 460 7.88 -10.82 7.02
CA ARG A 460 7.84 -12.07 7.80
C ARG A 460 9.23 -12.49 8.29
N TRP A 461 10.25 -12.36 7.44
CA TRP A 461 11.63 -12.64 7.83
C TRP A 461 12.10 -11.74 8.98
N SER A 462 11.78 -10.44 8.95
CA SER A 462 12.08 -9.51 10.04
C SER A 462 11.41 -9.90 11.36
N LEU A 463 10.17 -10.41 11.31
CA LEU A 463 9.46 -10.94 12.49
C LEU A 463 10.09 -12.22 13.04
N ARG A 464 10.57 -13.12 12.15
CA ARG A 464 11.31 -14.33 12.58
C ARG A 464 12.60 -13.97 13.31
N GLN A 465 13.34 -12.97 12.82
CA GLN A 465 14.54 -12.47 13.51
C GLN A 465 14.20 -11.86 14.88
N ASP A 466 13.01 -11.28 15.05
CA ASP A 466 12.50 -10.78 16.34
C ASP A 466 11.94 -11.93 17.23
N GLY A 467 12.08 -13.21 16.83
CA GLY A 467 11.61 -14.38 17.58
C GLY A 467 10.10 -14.62 17.54
N VAL A 468 9.37 -13.96 16.64
CA VAL A 468 7.90 -14.03 16.59
C VAL A 468 7.45 -15.28 15.80
N PRO A 469 6.75 -16.24 16.43
CA PRO A 469 6.23 -17.43 15.74
C PRO A 469 5.11 -17.07 14.75
N PRO A 470 4.85 -17.91 13.73
CA PRO A 470 3.80 -17.64 12.75
C PRO A 470 2.41 -17.68 13.38
N ALA A 471 1.60 -16.66 13.13
CA ALA A 471 0.26 -16.54 13.71
C ALA A 471 -0.83 -17.28 12.93
N ASN A 472 -0.57 -17.65 11.67
CA ASN A 472 -1.53 -18.26 10.76
C ASN A 472 -0.85 -19.14 9.70
N ASN A 473 -1.66 -19.91 8.97
CA ASN A 473 -1.19 -20.83 7.92
C ASN A 473 -0.44 -20.13 6.78
N PHE A 474 -0.76 -18.87 6.51
CA PHE A 474 -0.08 -18.11 5.46
C PHE A 474 1.34 -17.71 5.88
N GLU A 475 1.53 -17.26 7.13
CA GLU A 475 2.86 -17.00 7.68
C GLU A 475 3.69 -18.29 7.79
N SER A 476 3.07 -19.42 8.17
CA SER A 476 3.75 -20.71 8.17
C SER A 476 4.15 -21.16 6.76
N PHE A 477 3.31 -20.90 5.75
CA PHE A 477 3.67 -21.12 4.34
C PHE A 477 4.88 -20.27 3.92
N LEU A 478 4.91 -18.99 4.28
CA LEU A 478 6.04 -18.10 4.00
C LEU A 478 7.32 -18.56 4.70
N ASP A 479 7.23 -19.07 5.92
CA ASP A 479 8.36 -19.62 6.66
C ASP A 479 8.94 -20.86 5.98
N LYS A 480 8.07 -21.70 5.41
CA LYS A 480 8.48 -22.91 4.71
C LYS A 480 9.06 -22.64 3.32
N GLN A 481 8.46 -21.70 2.57
CA GLN A 481 8.86 -21.41 1.19
C GLN A 481 10.05 -20.44 1.11
N TYR A 482 10.14 -19.50 2.05
CA TYR A 482 11.19 -18.48 2.08
C TYR A 482 11.88 -18.52 3.46
N PRO A 483 12.67 -19.57 3.74
CA PRO A 483 13.41 -19.71 5.00
C PRO A 483 14.51 -18.64 5.11
N ASN A 484 15.16 -18.55 6.28
CA ASN A 484 16.14 -17.49 6.52
C ASN A 484 17.35 -17.59 5.59
N GLU A 485 17.84 -18.80 5.33
CA GLU A 485 18.98 -19.04 4.45
C GLU A 485 18.71 -18.55 3.03
N PHE A 486 17.50 -18.83 2.52
CA PHE A 486 17.06 -18.33 1.22
C PHE A 486 17.00 -16.80 1.18
N MET A 487 16.46 -16.18 2.23
CA MET A 487 16.35 -14.72 2.29
C MET A 487 17.72 -14.04 2.39
N GLU A 488 18.69 -14.66 3.07
CA GLU A 488 20.08 -14.18 3.16
C GLU A 488 20.82 -14.29 1.82
N GLU A 489 20.55 -15.34 1.05
CA GLU A 489 21.11 -15.50 -0.30
C GLU A 489 20.59 -14.42 -1.27
N ILE A 490 19.29 -14.12 -1.22
CA ILE A 490 18.65 -13.12 -2.08
C ILE A 490 18.97 -11.69 -1.62
N TYR A 491 19.02 -11.44 -0.31
CA TYR A 491 19.21 -10.12 0.30
C TYR A 491 20.45 -10.04 1.21
N PRO A 492 21.67 -10.31 0.70
CA PRO A 492 22.87 -10.45 1.52
C PRO A 492 23.29 -9.15 2.22
N SER A 493 22.88 -8.00 1.69
CA SER A 493 23.21 -6.69 2.27
C SER A 493 22.21 -6.20 3.32
N MET A 494 21.10 -6.92 3.53
CA MET A 494 20.04 -6.50 4.44
C MET A 494 20.42 -6.78 5.89
N ARG A 495 20.36 -5.76 6.74
CA ARG A 495 20.68 -5.88 8.18
C ARG A 495 19.75 -5.04 9.05
N LYS A 496 19.67 -5.35 10.35
CA LYS A 496 18.99 -4.48 11.32
C LYS A 496 19.77 -3.14 11.46
N PRO A 497 19.09 -2.01 11.65
CA PRO A 497 19.75 -0.73 11.93
C PRO A 497 20.64 -0.80 13.17
N THR A 498 21.78 -0.12 13.12
CA THR A 498 22.81 -0.12 14.19
C THR A 498 22.23 0.23 15.56
N TYR A 499 21.33 1.22 15.64
CA TYR A 499 20.73 1.62 16.92
C TYR A 499 19.81 0.54 17.53
N LEU A 500 19.15 -0.28 16.72
CA LEU A 500 18.34 -1.41 17.24
C LEU A 500 19.24 -2.53 17.76
N GLN A 501 20.36 -2.79 17.08
CA GLN A 501 21.35 -3.76 17.54
C GLN A 501 21.97 -3.31 18.88
N THR A 502 22.37 -2.04 18.99
CA THR A 502 22.93 -1.49 20.24
C THR A 502 21.94 -1.55 21.39
N ASN A 503 20.66 -1.25 21.14
CA ASN A 503 19.62 -1.34 22.17
C ASN A 503 19.37 -2.77 22.63
N GLN A 504 19.39 -3.74 21.72
CA GLN A 504 19.26 -5.15 22.04
C GLN A 504 20.45 -5.65 22.87
N ILE A 505 21.67 -5.33 22.45
CA ILE A 505 22.91 -5.66 23.18
C ILE A 505 22.88 -5.04 24.58
N ASN A 506 22.43 -3.79 24.72
CA ASN A 506 22.31 -3.12 26.01
C ASN A 506 21.23 -3.76 26.90
N ALA A 507 20.11 -4.20 26.31
CA ALA A 507 19.05 -4.91 27.03
C ALA A 507 19.51 -6.30 27.49
N ASP A 508 20.21 -7.04 26.63
CA ASP A 508 20.77 -8.36 26.92
C ASP A 508 21.87 -8.24 27.98
N ALA A 509 22.77 -7.26 27.86
CA ALA A 509 23.76 -6.94 28.88
C ALA A 509 23.11 -6.56 30.22
N ALA A 510 22.04 -5.76 30.20
CA ALA A 510 21.29 -5.42 31.42
C ALA A 510 20.58 -6.64 32.03
N ALA A 511 20.09 -7.58 31.22
CA ALA A 511 19.49 -8.83 31.67
C ALA A 511 20.53 -9.75 32.31
N VAL A 512 21.70 -9.89 31.69
CA VAL A 512 22.85 -10.61 32.26
C VAL A 512 23.26 -9.97 33.59
N VAL A 513 23.42 -8.65 33.65
CA VAL A 513 23.75 -7.93 34.89
C VAL A 513 22.72 -8.18 36.01
N ARG A 514 21.43 -8.23 35.70
CA ARG A 514 20.38 -8.58 36.69
C ARG A 514 20.50 -10.03 37.16
N SER A 515 20.75 -10.98 36.25
CA SER A 515 20.92 -12.40 36.60
C SER A 515 22.15 -12.62 37.50
N VAL A 516 23.22 -11.86 37.25
CA VAL A 516 24.50 -11.93 37.97
C VAL A 516 24.40 -11.29 39.35
N LYS A 517 23.66 -10.18 39.52
CA LYS A 517 23.38 -9.59 40.85
C LYS A 517 22.59 -10.51 41.79
N GLY A 518 21.85 -11.49 41.26
CA GLY A 518 21.14 -12.51 42.04
C GLY A 518 22.00 -13.71 42.45
N SER A 519 23.26 -13.78 42.01
CA SER A 519 24.15 -14.91 42.29
C SER A 519 24.70 -14.87 43.73
N PRO A 520 24.63 -15.99 44.49
CA PRO A 520 25.19 -16.09 45.84
C PRO A 520 26.68 -15.73 45.93
N ILE A 521 27.43 -15.91 44.85
CA ILE A 521 28.89 -15.72 44.78
C ILE A 521 29.29 -14.24 44.89
N LEU A 522 28.45 -13.32 44.42
CA LEU A 522 28.75 -11.88 44.41
C LEU A 522 28.37 -11.14 45.68
N SER A 523 27.66 -11.80 46.60
CA SER A 523 27.39 -11.29 47.96
C SER A 523 28.68 -11.07 48.78
N HIS A 524 29.79 -11.71 48.39
CA HIS A 524 31.09 -11.63 49.06
C HIS A 524 32.00 -10.50 48.53
N PHE A 525 31.60 -9.77 47.47
CA PHE A 525 32.40 -8.70 46.87
C PHE A 525 31.63 -7.37 46.79
N PRO A 526 31.49 -6.63 47.91
CA PRO A 526 30.64 -5.45 48.01
C PRO A 526 31.15 -4.20 47.27
N LYS A 527 32.32 -4.25 46.61
CA LYS A 527 32.95 -3.12 45.90
C LYS A 527 33.12 -3.34 44.39
N LEU A 528 32.22 -4.04 43.72
CA LEU A 528 32.20 -4.03 42.24
C LEU A 528 31.52 -2.76 41.71
N ILE A 529 32.29 -1.84 41.15
CA ILE A 529 31.80 -0.69 40.39
C ILE A 529 31.70 -1.11 38.93
N TRP A 530 30.48 -1.11 38.38
CA TRP A 530 30.23 -1.41 36.97
C TRP A 530 29.98 -0.12 36.20
N THR A 531 30.88 0.25 35.30
CA THR A 531 30.68 1.37 34.37
C THR A 531 30.34 0.83 32.98
N PRO A 532 29.17 1.18 32.41
CA PRO A 532 28.90 0.90 30.99
C PRO A 532 29.80 1.79 30.13
N CYS A 533 30.73 1.21 29.38
CA CYS A 533 31.55 1.95 28.41
C CYS A 533 30.68 2.36 27.20
N PHE A 534 30.49 3.68 27.04
CA PHE A 534 29.60 4.30 26.04
C PHE A 534 30.19 4.45 24.62
N PHE A 535 31.27 3.74 24.26
CA PHE A 535 31.91 3.91 22.94
C PHE A 535 32.15 2.60 22.17
N ASN A 536 31.46 2.51 21.02
CA ASN A 536 31.67 1.78 19.77
C ASN A 536 32.32 0.37 19.67
N LYS A 537 32.75 -0.27 20.76
CA LYS A 537 33.06 -1.71 20.80
C LYS A 537 32.75 -2.26 22.19
N PRO A 538 31.86 -3.27 22.34
CA PRO A 538 31.61 -3.85 23.65
C PRO A 538 32.83 -4.69 24.04
N THR A 539 33.62 -4.17 24.97
CA THR A 539 34.68 -4.93 25.65
C THR A 539 34.26 -5.00 27.12
N VAL A 540 34.05 -6.20 27.64
CA VAL A 540 33.75 -6.41 29.07
C VAL A 540 35.07 -6.50 29.79
N THR A 541 35.52 -5.39 30.38
CA THR A 541 36.70 -5.38 31.25
C THR A 541 36.27 -5.66 32.68
N ILE A 542 36.49 -6.89 33.17
CA ILE A 542 36.33 -7.21 34.59
C ILE A 542 37.59 -6.74 35.31
N LEU A 543 37.54 -5.57 35.95
CA LEU A 543 38.56 -5.16 36.92
C LEU A 543 38.26 -5.87 38.25
N ALA A 544 38.90 -7.00 38.47
CA ALA A 544 38.94 -7.64 39.78
C ALA A 544 40.41 -7.82 40.18
N ASP A 545 40.84 -7.14 41.24
CA ASP A 545 41.99 -7.55 42.03
C ASP A 545 41.63 -8.87 42.70
N ALA A 546 41.87 -9.99 42.02
CA ALA A 546 41.69 -11.31 42.58
C ALA A 546 42.85 -11.61 43.56
N PRO A 547 42.57 -12.06 44.81
CA PRO A 547 43.61 -12.60 45.67
C PRO A 547 44.27 -13.80 44.97
N LYS A 548 45.60 -13.92 45.09
CA LYS A 548 46.37 -15.06 44.54
C LYS A 548 45.73 -16.39 44.97
N GLY A 549 45.20 -17.15 44.01
CA GLY A 549 44.73 -18.53 44.23
C GLY A 549 43.39 -18.91 43.59
N VAL A 550 42.60 -17.96 43.08
CA VAL A 550 41.30 -18.28 42.47
C VAL A 550 41.46 -18.48 40.95
N ARG A 551 41.26 -19.72 40.47
CA ARG A 551 41.08 -19.99 39.02
C ARG A 551 39.61 -19.82 38.67
N LEU A 552 39.30 -18.81 37.86
CA LEU A 552 37.99 -18.72 37.20
C LEU A 552 37.92 -19.79 36.09
N PRO A 553 36.76 -20.43 35.88
CA PRO A 553 36.57 -21.30 34.73
C PRO A 553 36.77 -20.49 33.43
N PRO A 554 37.35 -21.10 32.37
CA PRO A 554 37.56 -20.39 31.12
C PRO A 554 36.20 -19.90 30.60
N ILE A 555 36.11 -18.60 30.36
CA ILE A 555 35.04 -18.02 29.55
C ILE A 555 35.17 -18.71 28.20
N GLN A 556 34.18 -19.52 27.82
CA GLN A 556 34.11 -20.00 26.44
C GLN A 556 34.11 -18.76 25.55
N GLU A 557 35.14 -18.64 24.72
CA GLU A 557 35.21 -17.58 23.72
C GLU A 557 33.87 -17.54 22.96
N PRO A 558 33.33 -16.35 22.66
CA PRO A 558 32.22 -16.27 21.73
C PRO A 558 32.67 -16.98 20.46
N MET A 559 31.95 -18.03 20.06
CA MET A 559 32.25 -18.80 18.86
C MET A 559 32.67 -17.84 17.75
N SER A 560 33.92 -17.99 17.32
CA SER A 560 34.46 -17.34 16.15
C SER A 560 33.43 -17.39 15.05
N ARG A 561 33.10 -16.22 14.48
CA ARG A 561 32.30 -16.11 13.26
C ARG A 561 32.71 -17.23 12.29
N PRO A 562 31.78 -18.01 11.71
CA PRO A 562 32.13 -18.76 10.52
C PRO A 562 32.59 -17.74 9.48
N ASN A 563 33.82 -17.90 8.99
CA ASN A 563 34.27 -17.23 7.79
C ASN A 563 33.37 -17.66 6.64
N ILE A 564 32.45 -16.79 6.20
CA ILE A 564 32.00 -16.67 4.79
C ILE A 564 31.68 -15.21 4.53
#